data_AF-A0A933X0C9-F1
#
_entry.id   AF-A0A933X0C9-F1
#
_cell.length_a   1.000
_cell.length_b   1.000
_cell.length_c   1.000
_cell.angle_alpha   90.00
_cell.angle_beta   90.00
_cell.angle_gamma   90.00
#
_symmetry.space_group_name_H-M   'P 1'
#
loop_
_entity.id
_entity.type
_entity.pdbx_description
1 polymer ?
#
loop_
_entity_poly.entity_id
_entity_poly.type
_entity_poly.pdbx_seq_one_letter_code
_entity_poly.pdbx_strand_id
1 'polypeptide(L)'
;MTETNAPQESGTVVLNGLLEGHLPPDENKVLLIRQWVEFAKKNHLCFSLEMELNSFNILADNTPIPADLFNGQTQERIVSVLNELIKIFTPELRKKIFSILRSVEYRNDVKIETAYFLNASGNIDFKSRETELLHGEKAQPTAGQAPKTGSRQAMWMVLSVILIAFAASTFVFDYKKTWHNFISSFKAVIPDEIGIDTADCADYIDVRKGIMLNSGSLLELKISRGKNFPLTFEKYSEEKARIAEKKSISGHMMLESIADGHVCFEYYDNEKKLFFTAEIRIKTLFEKQEITISIPINRAEIPKSIKVTY
;
A
#
# COMPACT_ATOMS: atom_id res chain seq x y z
N MET A 1 -15.95 -10.65 -6.17
CA MET A 1 -15.43 -10.50 -4.79
C MET A 1 -16.33 -9.50 -4.10
N THR A 2 -17.14 -9.97 -3.17
CA THR A 2 -18.07 -9.14 -2.38
C THR A 2 -17.38 -8.86 -1.05
N GLU A 3 -16.97 -7.60 -0.83
CA GLU A 3 -16.50 -7.14 0.46
C GLU A 3 -17.61 -7.33 1.49
N THR A 4 -17.37 -8.15 2.50
CA THR A 4 -18.30 -8.33 3.63
C THR A 4 -18.17 -7.10 4.53
N ASN A 5 -18.88 -6.03 4.19
CA ASN A 5 -18.98 -4.85 5.04
C ASN A 5 -19.76 -5.19 6.32
N ALA A 6 -19.26 -4.71 7.46
CA ALA A 6 -20.04 -4.67 8.71
C ALA A 6 -21.36 -3.90 8.46
N PRO A 7 -22.46 -4.28 9.12
CA PRO A 7 -23.78 -3.68 8.88
C PRO A 7 -23.74 -2.15 9.09
N GLN A 8 -24.26 -1.41 8.11
CA GLN A 8 -24.22 0.05 8.03
C GLN A 8 -25.50 0.62 8.65
N GLU A 9 -25.38 1.25 9.82
CA GLU A 9 -26.50 1.86 10.54
C GLU A 9 -26.50 3.38 10.33
N SER A 10 -27.68 3.97 10.09
CA SER A 10 -27.84 5.43 10.07
C SER A 10 -27.39 6.01 11.41
N GLY A 11 -26.69 7.15 11.38
CA GLY A 11 -26.12 7.78 12.57
C GLY A 11 -24.78 7.19 12.97
N THR A 12 -24.01 6.64 12.03
CA THR A 12 -22.64 6.15 12.28
C THR A 12 -21.61 6.83 11.39
N VAL A 13 -20.39 6.92 11.92
CA VAL A 13 -19.18 7.39 11.24
C VAL A 13 -18.22 6.22 11.20
N VAL A 14 -17.73 5.90 10.02
CA VAL A 14 -16.69 4.90 9.81
C VAL A 14 -15.43 5.62 9.36
N LEU A 15 -14.30 5.36 10.02
CA LEU A 15 -13.00 5.90 9.65
C LEU A 15 -12.12 4.78 9.11
N ASN A 16 -11.51 5.00 7.95
CA ASN A 16 -10.65 4.03 7.29
C ASN A 16 -9.43 4.73 6.67
N GLY A 17 -8.38 3.97 6.42
CA GLY A 17 -7.16 4.41 5.74
C GLY A 17 -5.95 4.40 6.66
N LEU A 18 -4.89 5.02 6.14
CA LEU A 18 -3.54 4.97 6.69
C LEU A 18 -2.97 6.39 6.73
N LEU A 19 -2.23 6.67 7.79
CA LEU A 19 -1.27 7.76 7.89
C LEU A 19 0.12 7.16 8.02
N GLU A 20 1.05 7.55 7.17
CA GLU A 20 2.43 7.07 7.22
C GLU A 20 3.41 8.24 7.14
N GLY A 21 4.59 8.07 7.73
CA GLY A 21 5.63 9.09 7.67
C GLY A 21 6.91 8.69 8.37
N HIS A 22 7.86 9.61 8.40
CA HIS A 22 9.12 9.41 9.12
C HIS A 22 8.99 9.77 10.59
N LEU A 23 9.67 9.00 11.44
CA LEU A 23 9.80 9.32 12.85
C LEU A 23 10.62 10.60 13.02
N PRO A 24 10.27 11.45 14.01
CA PRO A 24 11.15 12.52 14.42
C PRO A 24 12.44 11.92 15.02
N PRO A 25 13.61 12.55 14.80
CA PRO A 25 14.89 12.05 15.33
C PRO A 25 15.01 12.14 16.86
N ASP A 26 14.07 12.84 17.51
CA ASP A 26 13.99 12.99 18.96
C ASP A 26 13.10 11.89 19.56
N GLU A 27 13.67 11.02 20.38
CA GLU A 27 12.98 9.89 21.02
C GLU A 27 11.79 10.35 21.88
N ASN A 28 11.84 11.54 22.49
CA ASN A 28 10.71 12.06 23.26
C ASN A 28 9.50 12.32 22.36
N LYS A 29 9.72 12.75 21.12
CA LYS A 29 8.64 12.97 20.14
C LYS A 29 8.09 11.66 19.61
N VAL A 30 8.90 10.60 19.53
CA VAL A 30 8.40 9.24 19.22
C VAL A 30 7.43 8.77 20.31
N LEU A 31 7.72 9.03 21.59
CA LEU A 31 6.79 8.75 22.68
C LEU A 31 5.47 9.52 22.53
N LEU A 32 5.52 10.79 22.11
CA LEU A 32 4.32 11.61 21.86
C LEU A 32 3.42 11.00 20.77
N ILE A 33 3.97 10.33 19.75
CA ILE A 33 3.17 9.62 18.73
C ILE A 33 2.38 8.47 19.36
N ARG A 34 3.01 7.70 20.26
CA ARG A 34 2.30 6.63 21.01
C ARG A 34 1.20 7.20 21.90
N GLN A 35 1.50 8.30 22.61
CA GLN A 35 0.53 8.98 23.47
C GLN A 35 -0.63 9.58 22.66
N TRP A 36 -0.36 10.01 21.43
CA TRP A 36 -1.39 10.52 20.53
C TRP A 36 -2.43 9.44 20.20
N VAL A 37 -2.06 8.16 20.05
CA VAL A 37 -3.04 7.07 19.82
C VAL A 37 -4.02 6.95 20.99
N GLU A 38 -3.51 7.02 22.23
CA GLU A 38 -4.36 7.01 23.43
C GLU A 38 -5.22 8.27 23.51
N PHE A 39 -4.70 9.42 23.11
CA PHE A 39 -5.47 10.64 22.97
C PHE A 39 -6.59 10.49 21.93
N ALA A 40 -6.30 9.96 20.74
CA ALA A 40 -7.29 9.73 19.69
C ALA A 40 -8.40 8.80 20.18
N LYS A 41 -8.06 7.72 20.89
CA LYS A 41 -9.02 6.80 21.49
C LYS A 41 -9.95 7.47 22.50
N LYS A 42 -9.43 8.38 23.34
CA LYS A 42 -10.26 9.21 24.25
C LYS A 42 -11.21 10.15 23.51
N ASN A 43 -10.90 10.46 22.25
CA ASN A 43 -11.75 11.22 21.34
C ASN A 43 -12.60 10.31 20.43
N HIS A 44 -12.77 9.03 20.80
CA HIS A 44 -13.55 8.01 20.09
C HIS A 44 -13.00 7.59 18.72
N LEU A 45 -11.75 7.94 18.40
CA LEU A 45 -11.09 7.52 17.16
C LEU A 45 -10.05 6.44 17.49
N CYS A 46 -10.32 5.21 17.03
CA CYS A 46 -9.43 4.09 17.26
C CYS A 46 -8.41 3.98 16.11
N PHE A 47 -7.14 3.85 16.48
CA PHE A 47 -6.05 3.64 15.54
C PHE A 47 -5.08 2.58 16.05
N SER A 48 -4.48 1.82 15.14
CA SER A 48 -3.33 0.97 15.43
C SER A 48 -2.05 1.66 14.95
N LEU A 49 -1.03 1.71 15.82
CA LEU A 49 0.27 2.29 15.52
C LEU A 49 1.33 1.20 15.39
N GLU A 50 2.03 1.22 14.26
CA GLU A 50 3.23 0.44 14.00
C GLU A 50 4.40 1.40 13.79
N MET A 51 5.57 1.06 14.32
CA MET A 51 6.79 1.87 14.15
C MET A 51 7.97 0.96 13.84
N GLU A 52 8.72 1.30 12.81
CA GLU A 52 9.84 0.51 12.30
C GLU A 52 11.02 1.44 11.98
N LEU A 53 12.20 1.17 12.56
CA LEU A 53 13.47 1.88 12.34
C LEU A 53 13.39 3.42 12.40
N ASN A 54 12.86 4.05 11.35
CA ASN A 54 12.73 5.49 11.19
C ASN A 54 11.38 5.93 10.57
N SER A 55 10.36 5.06 10.60
CA SER A 55 9.02 5.35 10.08
C SER A 55 7.91 4.92 11.06
N PHE A 56 6.73 5.49 10.87
CA PHE A 56 5.51 5.10 11.56
C PHE A 56 4.38 4.87 10.56
N ASN A 57 3.48 3.96 10.90
CA ASN A 57 2.22 3.69 10.22
C ASN A 57 1.09 3.73 11.25
N ILE A 58 0.05 4.49 10.97
CA ILE A 58 -1.15 4.62 11.80
C ILE A 58 -2.34 4.23 10.92
N LEU A 59 -2.94 3.08 11.23
CA LEU A 59 -4.13 2.60 10.52
C LEU A 59 -5.38 2.92 11.34
N ALA A 60 -6.41 3.44 10.68
CA ALA A 60 -7.71 3.64 11.30
C ALA A 60 -8.42 2.30 11.49
N ASP A 61 -9.03 2.13 12.66
CA ASP A 61 -9.89 1.00 12.95
C ASP A 61 -11.25 1.25 12.29
N ASN A 62 -11.60 0.43 11.28
CA ASN A 62 -12.82 0.52 10.47
C ASN A 62 -14.11 0.19 11.27
N THR A 63 -14.07 0.37 12.58
CA THR A 63 -15.16 0.15 13.52
C THR A 63 -16.17 1.31 13.43
N PRO A 64 -17.47 1.04 13.24
CA PRO A 64 -18.49 2.09 13.25
C PRO A 64 -18.56 2.84 14.59
N ILE A 65 -18.54 4.16 14.53
CA ILE A 65 -18.62 5.06 15.68
C ILE A 65 -19.96 5.79 15.63
N PRO A 66 -20.75 5.82 16.71
CA PRO A 66 -21.97 6.61 16.76
C PRO A 66 -21.70 8.10 16.45
N ALA A 67 -22.46 8.68 15.51
CA ALA A 67 -22.28 10.04 15.01
C ALA A 67 -22.63 11.12 16.07
N ASP A 68 -23.49 10.76 17.03
CA ASP A 68 -23.86 11.60 18.17
C ASP A 68 -22.66 11.98 19.05
N LEU A 69 -21.65 11.11 19.15
CA LEU A 69 -20.39 11.38 19.86
C LEU A 69 -19.62 12.58 19.27
N PHE A 70 -19.88 12.93 18.00
CA PHE A 70 -19.27 14.05 17.31
C PHE A 70 -20.13 15.33 17.33
N ASN A 71 -21.35 15.29 17.89
CA ASN A 71 -22.29 16.42 17.94
C ASN A 71 -22.51 17.12 16.58
N GLY A 72 -22.51 16.35 15.48
CA GLY A 72 -22.65 16.88 14.12
C GLY A 72 -21.41 17.59 13.55
N GLN A 73 -20.28 17.57 14.28
CA GLN A 73 -19.00 18.17 13.90
C GLN A 73 -17.93 17.10 13.66
N THR A 74 -18.29 16.04 12.94
CA THR A 74 -17.41 14.89 12.66
C THR A 74 -16.10 15.33 12.01
N GLN A 75 -16.20 16.20 11.00
CA GLN A 75 -15.05 16.64 10.20
C GLN A 75 -14.10 17.47 11.05
N GLU A 76 -14.62 18.46 11.78
CA GLU A 76 -13.83 19.34 12.64
C GLU A 76 -13.17 18.55 13.77
N ARG A 77 -13.86 17.56 14.34
CA ARG A 77 -13.30 16.72 15.40
C ARG A 77 -12.15 15.86 14.90
N ILE A 78 -12.31 15.19 13.76
CA ILE A 78 -11.25 14.38 13.15
C ILE A 78 -10.06 15.28 12.80
N VAL A 79 -10.29 16.43 12.16
CA VAL A 79 -9.23 17.41 11.84
C VAL A 79 -8.52 17.89 13.11
N SER A 80 -9.25 18.18 14.18
CA SER A 80 -8.65 18.58 15.46
C SER A 80 -7.75 17.50 16.04
N VAL A 81 -8.18 16.24 16.02
CA VAL A 81 -7.35 15.13 16.52
C VAL A 81 -6.11 14.92 15.66
N LEU A 82 -6.25 14.99 14.34
CA LEU A 82 -5.11 14.90 13.41
C LEU A 82 -4.14 16.07 13.59
N ASN A 83 -4.63 17.29 13.82
CA ASN A 83 -3.76 18.44 14.06
C ASN A 83 -2.89 18.27 15.31
N GLU A 84 -3.35 17.59 16.35
CA GLU A 84 -2.51 17.26 17.51
C GLU A 84 -1.35 16.32 17.14
N LEU A 85 -1.57 15.36 16.22
CA LEU A 85 -0.49 14.52 15.69
C LEU A 85 0.54 15.38 14.94
N ILE A 86 0.06 16.24 14.04
CA ILE A 86 0.91 17.06 13.18
C ILE A 86 1.80 18.04 13.97
N LYS A 87 1.34 18.51 15.13
CA LYS A 87 2.12 19.38 16.03
C LYS A 87 3.42 18.74 16.53
N ILE A 88 3.49 17.41 16.60
CA ILE A 88 4.67 16.67 17.04
C ILE A 88 5.83 16.86 16.02
N PHE A 89 5.49 16.99 14.74
CA PHE A 89 6.45 17.05 13.64
C PHE A 89 6.90 18.48 13.32
N THR A 90 8.16 18.61 12.91
CA THR A 90 8.70 19.85 12.36
C THR A 90 8.13 20.10 10.96
N PRO A 91 8.10 21.36 10.46
CA PRO A 91 7.57 21.67 9.13
C PRO A 91 8.18 20.83 8.00
N GLU A 92 9.46 20.49 8.08
CA GLU A 92 10.13 19.64 7.07
C GLU A 92 9.70 18.18 7.13
N LEU A 93 9.38 17.65 8.32
CA LEU A 93 8.89 16.29 8.47
C LEU A 93 7.41 16.17 8.09
N ARG A 94 6.61 17.22 8.31
CA ARG A 94 5.18 17.24 7.93
C ARG A 94 4.96 17.00 6.43
N LYS A 95 5.85 17.54 5.59
CA LYS A 95 5.81 17.34 4.13
C LYS A 95 6.04 15.89 3.70
N LYS A 96 6.59 15.06 4.61
CA LYS A 96 6.89 13.64 4.38
C LYS A 96 5.85 12.71 5.00
N ILE A 97 4.76 13.26 5.54
CA ILE A 97 3.63 12.48 6.03
C ILE A 97 2.63 12.35 4.89
N PHE A 98 2.24 11.11 4.60
CA PHE A 98 1.24 10.77 3.61
C PHE A 98 -0.04 10.28 4.30
N SER A 99 -1.19 10.65 3.74
CA SER A 99 -2.51 10.31 4.26
C SER A 99 -3.41 9.80 3.15
N ILE A 100 -3.99 8.62 3.35
CA ILE A 100 -5.15 8.13 2.60
C ILE A 100 -6.37 8.00 3.50
N LEU A 101 -6.38 8.72 4.62
CA LEU A 101 -7.44 8.67 5.60
C LEU A 101 -8.76 9.21 5.02
N ARG A 102 -9.82 8.45 5.23
CA ARG A 102 -11.17 8.75 4.76
C ARG A 102 -12.17 8.44 5.85
N SER A 103 -13.20 9.26 5.97
CA SER A 103 -14.38 8.93 6.75
C SER A 103 -15.61 8.84 5.86
N VAL A 104 -16.56 8.04 6.33
CA VAL A 104 -17.91 7.95 5.78
C VAL A 104 -18.86 8.16 6.93
N GLU A 105 -19.66 9.21 6.86
CA GLU A 105 -20.74 9.48 7.79
C GLU A 105 -22.07 9.13 7.12
N TYR A 106 -22.83 8.23 7.75
CA TYR A 106 -24.16 7.84 7.32
C TYR A 106 -25.18 8.64 8.12
N ARG A 107 -25.88 9.54 7.45
CA ARG A 107 -27.06 10.23 7.98
C ARG A 107 -28.32 9.59 7.39
N ASN A 108 -29.48 9.97 7.91
CA ASN A 108 -30.77 9.35 7.56
C ASN A 108 -31.01 9.21 6.05
N ASP A 109 -30.68 10.24 5.27
CA ASP A 109 -30.96 10.28 3.83
C ASP A 109 -29.70 10.49 2.98
N VAL A 110 -28.54 10.70 3.60
CA VAL A 110 -27.31 11.13 2.92
C VAL A 110 -26.07 10.44 3.47
N LYS A 111 -25.17 10.09 2.56
CA LYS A 111 -23.82 9.61 2.85
C LYS A 111 -22.83 10.74 2.60
N ILE A 112 -22.07 11.11 3.62
CA ILE A 112 -21.02 12.11 3.52
C ILE A 112 -19.67 11.38 3.53
N GLU A 113 -18.98 11.43 2.40
CA GLU A 113 -17.64 10.86 2.25
C GLU A 113 -16.62 11.98 2.34
N THR A 114 -15.69 11.89 3.29
CA THR A 114 -14.65 12.90 3.49
C THR A 114 -13.27 12.28 3.38
N ALA A 115 -12.42 12.86 2.52
CA ALA A 115 -11.00 12.52 2.45
C ALA A 115 -10.17 13.57 3.20
N TYR A 116 -9.26 13.13 4.07
CA TYR A 116 -8.36 13.99 4.84
C TYR A 116 -6.94 13.87 4.29
N PHE A 117 -6.32 15.00 3.98
CA PHE A 117 -4.97 15.03 3.41
C PHE A 117 -4.15 16.16 4.01
N LEU A 118 -2.83 15.97 4.06
CA LEU A 118 -1.90 17.01 4.44
C LEU A 118 -1.57 17.85 3.20
N ASN A 119 -1.74 19.17 3.31
CA ASN A 119 -1.34 20.09 2.25
C ASN A 119 0.16 20.45 2.34
N ALA A 120 0.66 21.16 1.32
CA ALA A 120 2.07 21.57 1.26
C ALA A 120 2.49 22.51 2.41
N SER A 121 1.53 23.15 3.08
CA SER A 121 1.76 23.98 4.27
C SER A 121 1.86 23.17 5.56
N GLY A 122 1.65 21.85 5.50
CA GLY A 122 1.66 20.96 6.66
C GLY A 122 0.42 21.12 7.54
N ASN A 123 -0.70 21.55 6.98
CA ASN A 123 -2.01 21.58 7.63
C ASN A 123 -2.88 20.44 7.10
N ILE A 124 -3.83 19.99 7.91
CA ILE A 124 -4.85 19.03 7.49
C ILE A 124 -5.95 19.76 6.75
N ASP A 125 -6.10 19.47 5.46
CA ASP A 125 -7.25 19.85 4.66
C ASP A 125 -8.16 18.63 4.48
N PHE A 126 -9.40 18.89 4.09
CA PHE A 126 -10.33 17.84 3.73
C PHE A 126 -11.17 18.21 2.52
N LYS A 127 -11.65 17.19 1.80
CA LYS A 127 -12.65 17.32 0.76
C LYS A 127 -13.79 16.38 1.07
N SER A 128 -14.99 16.93 1.13
CA SER A 128 -16.21 16.17 1.36
C SER A 128 -17.08 16.13 0.12
N ARG A 129 -17.74 15.00 -0.09
CA ARG A 129 -18.81 14.84 -1.05
C ARG A 129 -20.00 14.23 -0.35
N GLU A 130 -21.15 14.84 -0.57
CA GLU A 130 -22.44 14.31 -0.14
C GLU A 130 -23.07 13.53 -1.31
N THR A 131 -23.63 12.36 -0.99
CA THR A 131 -24.34 11.51 -1.94
C THR A 131 -25.66 11.11 -1.30
N GLU A 132 -26.77 11.42 -1.98
CA GLU A 132 -28.10 10.97 -1.56
C GLU A 132 -28.15 9.44 -1.57
N LEU A 133 -28.64 8.85 -0.47
CA LEU A 133 -28.92 7.43 -0.42
C LEU A 133 -30.24 7.20 -1.18
N LEU A 134 -30.16 6.54 -2.34
CA LEU A 134 -31.36 6.25 -3.14
C LEU A 134 -32.36 5.44 -2.30
N HIS A 135 -33.60 5.92 -2.24
CA HIS A 135 -34.74 5.25 -1.59
C HIS A 135 -34.82 3.78 -2.02
N GLY A 136 -34.32 2.87 -1.18
CA GLY A 136 -34.26 1.44 -1.48
C GLY A 136 -33.14 0.70 -0.76
N GLU A 137 -32.03 1.37 -0.42
CA GLU A 137 -30.98 0.83 0.44
C GLU A 137 -31.38 1.00 1.93
N LYS A 138 -32.48 0.34 2.32
CA LYS A 138 -32.86 0.28 3.74
C LYS A 138 -31.78 -0.45 4.52
N ALA A 139 -31.21 0.22 5.52
CA ALA A 139 -30.46 -0.42 6.59
C ALA A 139 -31.25 -1.66 7.07
N GLN A 140 -30.64 -2.83 6.98
CA GLN A 140 -31.27 -4.05 7.49
C GLN A 140 -31.46 -3.88 9.00
N PRO A 141 -32.66 -4.14 9.54
CA PRO A 141 -32.91 -4.01 10.96
C PRO A 141 -31.97 -4.95 11.72
N THR A 142 -31.30 -4.40 12.72
CA THR A 142 -30.51 -5.14 13.71
C THR A 142 -31.37 -6.28 14.25
N ALA A 143 -30.87 -7.52 14.18
CA ALA A 143 -31.40 -8.59 15.02
C ALA A 143 -31.37 -8.07 16.46
N GLY A 144 -32.55 -7.97 17.07
CA GLY A 144 -32.78 -7.22 18.29
C GLY A 144 -31.74 -7.53 19.37
N GLN A 145 -31.39 -6.48 20.11
CA GLN A 145 -30.69 -6.58 21.38
C GLN A 145 -31.21 -7.80 22.15
N ALA A 146 -30.33 -8.78 22.36
CA ALA A 146 -30.64 -9.90 23.21
C ALA A 146 -31.04 -9.32 24.57
N PRO A 147 -32.24 -9.66 25.11
CA PRO A 147 -32.63 -9.19 26.42
C PRO A 147 -31.55 -9.64 27.40
N LYS A 148 -31.14 -8.70 28.26
CA LYS A 148 -30.31 -8.97 29.44
C LYS A 148 -31.07 -9.96 30.33
N THR A 149 -30.95 -11.23 30.00
CA THR A 149 -31.50 -12.34 30.75
C THR A 149 -30.41 -13.39 30.80
N GLY A 150 -29.75 -13.45 31.95
CA GLY A 150 -28.76 -14.46 32.22
C GLY A 150 -29.39 -15.84 32.10
N SER A 151 -28.96 -16.60 31.11
CA SER A 151 -28.94 -18.05 31.22
C SER A 151 -27.75 -18.58 30.43
N ARG A 152 -26.89 -19.30 31.14
CA ARG A 152 -25.66 -19.92 30.62
C ARG A 152 -25.92 -20.83 29.41
N GLN A 153 -27.16 -21.26 29.20
CA GLN A 153 -27.59 -22.16 28.13
C GLN A 153 -27.72 -21.48 26.76
N ALA A 154 -28.10 -20.20 26.69
CA ALA A 154 -28.17 -19.48 25.41
C ALA A 154 -26.79 -19.26 24.79
N MET A 155 -25.77 -19.04 25.64
CA MET A 155 -24.37 -18.90 25.21
C MET A 155 -23.84 -20.19 24.57
N TRP A 156 -24.16 -21.36 25.15
CA TRP A 156 -23.76 -22.65 24.58
C TRP A 156 -24.43 -22.95 23.25
N MET A 157 -25.71 -22.59 23.08
CA MET A 157 -26.39 -22.76 21.79
C MET A 157 -25.77 -21.90 20.68
N VAL A 158 -25.48 -20.63 20.97
CA VAL A 158 -24.83 -19.73 20.00
C VAL A 158 -23.42 -20.25 19.64
N LEU A 159 -22.65 -20.67 20.64
CA LEU A 159 -21.32 -21.23 20.41
C LEU A 159 -21.37 -22.50 19.53
N SER A 160 -22.36 -23.36 19.76
CA SER A 160 -22.56 -24.59 18.98
C SER A 160 -22.84 -24.29 17.51
N VAL A 161 -23.70 -23.31 17.22
CA VAL A 161 -24.05 -22.92 15.85
C VAL A 161 -22.85 -22.31 15.13
N ILE A 162 -22.05 -21.48 15.81
CA ILE A 162 -20.82 -20.91 15.25
C ILE A 162 -19.81 -22.02 14.94
N LEU A 163 -19.65 -22.99 15.84
CA LEU A 163 -18.68 -24.08 15.69
C LEU A 163 -19.08 -25.05 14.57
N ILE A 164 -20.38 -25.31 14.39
CA ILE A 164 -20.91 -26.09 13.27
C ILE A 164 -20.75 -25.33 11.95
N ALA A 165 -21.02 -24.02 11.93
CA ALA A 165 -20.79 -23.20 10.74
C ALA A 165 -19.30 -23.13 10.35
N PHE A 166 -18.41 -23.03 11.36
CA PHE A 166 -16.97 -23.05 11.16
C PHE A 166 -16.45 -24.42 10.71
N ALA A 167 -17.00 -25.52 11.22
CA ALA A 167 -16.68 -26.86 10.75
C ALA A 167 -17.19 -27.09 9.32
N ALA A 168 -18.39 -26.60 8.98
CA ALA A 168 -18.93 -26.68 7.63
C ALA A 168 -18.14 -25.83 6.63
N SER A 169 -17.57 -24.69 7.05
CA SER A 169 -16.74 -23.86 6.17
C SER A 169 -15.40 -24.52 5.82
N THR A 170 -14.91 -25.47 6.62
CA THR A 170 -13.67 -26.23 6.29
C THR A 170 -13.82 -27.14 5.07
N PHE A 171 -15.04 -27.49 4.66
CA PHE A 171 -15.29 -28.27 3.43
C PHE A 171 -15.29 -27.42 2.15
N VAL A 172 -15.45 -26.09 2.28
CA VAL A 172 -15.60 -25.17 1.13
C VAL A 172 -14.37 -24.27 0.96
N PHE A 173 -13.65 -23.97 2.04
CA PHE A 173 -12.47 -23.10 2.01
C PHE A 173 -11.21 -23.86 2.41
N ASP A 174 -10.19 -23.84 1.53
CA ASP A 174 -8.86 -24.34 1.83
C ASP A 174 -8.11 -23.34 2.73
N TYR A 175 -8.42 -23.39 4.03
CA TYR A 175 -7.81 -22.54 5.06
C TYR A 175 -6.28 -22.62 5.09
N LYS A 176 -5.70 -23.73 4.61
CA LYS A 176 -4.24 -23.90 4.56
C LYS A 176 -3.61 -22.93 3.56
N LYS A 177 -4.28 -22.68 2.42
CA LYS A 177 -3.84 -21.73 1.39
C LYS A 177 -4.06 -20.27 1.83
N THR A 178 -5.20 -19.97 2.46
CA THR A 178 -5.50 -18.63 2.98
C THR A 178 -4.58 -18.23 4.13
N TRP A 179 -4.24 -19.18 5.01
CA TRP A 179 -3.29 -18.96 6.12
C TRP A 179 -1.84 -18.80 5.63
N HIS A 180 -1.44 -19.55 4.59
CA HIS A 180 -0.12 -19.39 3.98
C HIS A 180 0.05 -18.01 3.32
N ASN A 181 -1.00 -17.53 2.63
CA ASN A 181 -1.02 -16.19 2.04
C ASN A 181 -0.99 -15.09 3.13
N PHE A 182 -1.76 -15.25 4.21
CA PHE A 182 -1.78 -14.30 5.33
C PHE A 182 -0.43 -14.23 6.07
N ILE A 183 0.23 -15.38 6.30
CA ILE A 183 1.57 -15.42 6.91
C ILE A 183 2.63 -14.86 5.96
N SER A 184 2.51 -15.05 4.64
CA SER A 184 3.46 -14.49 3.67
C SER A 184 3.42 -12.95 3.61
N SER A 185 2.29 -12.32 3.94
CA SER A 185 2.17 -10.85 4.02
C SER A 185 2.96 -10.22 5.17
N PHE A 186 3.39 -11.01 6.17
CA PHE A 186 4.22 -10.56 7.29
C PHE A 186 5.72 -10.83 7.09
N LYS A 187 6.13 -11.42 5.96
CA LYS A 187 7.54 -11.67 5.69
C LYS A 187 8.16 -10.40 5.11
N ALA A 188 9.03 -9.74 5.89
CA ALA A 188 9.82 -8.61 5.40
C ALA A 188 10.55 -9.01 4.11
N VAL A 189 10.31 -8.28 3.03
CA VAL A 189 10.96 -8.53 1.74
C VAL A 189 12.44 -8.20 1.88
N ILE A 190 13.29 -9.23 1.84
CA ILE A 190 14.73 -9.07 1.86
C ILE A 190 15.19 -8.88 0.39
N PRO A 191 15.83 -7.76 0.01
CA PRO A 191 16.31 -7.53 -1.36
C PRO A 191 17.13 -8.67 -1.93
N ASP A 192 17.90 -9.35 -1.07
CA ASP A 192 18.78 -10.44 -1.47
C ASP A 192 18.03 -11.67 -1.96
N GLU A 193 16.78 -11.87 -1.53
CA GLU A 193 15.95 -13.00 -1.96
C GLU A 193 15.38 -12.85 -3.38
N ILE A 194 15.36 -11.62 -3.92
CA ILE A 194 14.88 -11.30 -5.28
C ILE A 194 16.05 -11.45 -6.26
N GLY A 195 15.97 -12.39 -7.19
CA GLY A 195 16.94 -12.52 -8.28
C GLY A 195 16.77 -11.39 -9.30
N ILE A 196 17.86 -10.85 -9.82
CA ILE A 196 17.81 -10.01 -11.02
C ILE A 196 18.50 -10.76 -12.15
N ASP A 197 17.76 -10.99 -13.23
CA ASP A 197 18.26 -11.61 -14.45
C ASP A 197 18.50 -10.52 -15.50
N THR A 198 19.77 -10.32 -15.85
CA THR A 198 20.23 -9.38 -16.88
C THR A 198 20.81 -10.09 -18.10
N ALA A 199 20.59 -11.40 -18.26
CA ALA A 199 21.26 -12.18 -19.30
C ALA A 199 21.06 -11.62 -20.71
N ASP A 200 19.86 -11.12 -21.02
CA ASP A 200 19.52 -10.58 -22.33
C ASP A 200 20.09 -9.18 -22.60
N CYS A 201 20.53 -8.47 -21.54
CA CYS A 201 20.96 -7.07 -21.62
C CYS A 201 22.37 -6.82 -21.06
N ALA A 202 23.09 -7.84 -20.58
CA ALA A 202 24.36 -7.72 -19.88
C ALA A 202 25.47 -7.02 -20.70
N ASP A 203 25.41 -7.11 -22.03
CA ASP A 203 26.32 -6.41 -22.94
C ASP A 203 26.13 -4.88 -22.88
N TYR A 204 24.93 -4.42 -22.55
CA TYR A 204 24.52 -3.02 -22.67
C TYR A 204 24.30 -2.32 -21.34
N ILE A 205 23.74 -3.00 -20.34
CA ILE A 205 23.43 -2.42 -19.03
C ILE A 205 23.79 -3.39 -17.90
N ASP A 206 24.34 -2.84 -16.82
CA ASP A 206 24.57 -3.56 -15.57
C ASP A 206 23.57 -3.05 -14.53
N VAL A 207 22.82 -3.97 -13.93
CA VAL A 207 21.76 -3.67 -12.96
C VAL A 207 22.12 -4.25 -11.61
N ARG A 208 22.22 -3.39 -10.60
CA ARG A 208 22.55 -3.77 -9.23
C ARG A 208 21.41 -3.44 -8.29
N LYS A 209 21.15 -4.36 -7.36
CA LYS A 209 20.20 -4.14 -6.26
C LYS A 209 20.74 -3.09 -5.31
N GLY A 210 19.90 -2.11 -5.01
CA GLY A 210 20.09 -1.18 -3.91
C GLY A 210 19.35 -1.68 -2.67
N ILE A 211 18.77 -0.75 -1.92
CA ILE A 211 18.00 -1.02 -0.71
C ILE A 211 16.50 -1.10 -0.99
N MET A 212 15.74 -1.72 -0.08
CA MET A 212 14.30 -1.48 -0.04
C MET A 212 14.04 -0.05 0.45
N LEU A 213 13.18 0.66 -0.26
CA LEU A 213 12.62 1.95 0.12
C LEU A 213 11.14 1.78 0.53
N ASN A 214 10.57 2.81 1.15
CA ASN A 214 9.16 2.88 1.54
C ASN A 214 8.67 1.61 2.26
N SER A 215 9.41 1.19 3.28
CA SER A 215 9.09 0.01 4.09
C SER A 215 8.98 -1.29 3.29
N GLY A 216 9.65 -1.40 2.13
CA GLY A 216 9.63 -2.64 1.33
C GLY A 216 8.60 -2.66 0.19
N SER A 217 7.95 -1.53 -0.12
CA SER A 217 7.09 -1.41 -1.30
C SER A 217 7.83 -0.94 -2.56
N LEU A 218 9.06 -0.44 -2.43
CA LEU A 218 9.91 -0.04 -3.54
C LEU A 218 11.28 -0.71 -3.43
N LEU A 219 11.77 -1.30 -4.51
CA LEU A 219 13.14 -1.76 -4.62
C LEU A 219 13.96 -0.73 -5.40
N GLU A 220 15.01 -0.20 -4.78
CA GLU A 220 15.97 0.64 -5.48
C GLU A 220 16.86 -0.20 -6.39
N LEU A 221 17.01 0.20 -7.65
CA LEU A 221 17.96 -0.38 -8.59
C LEU A 221 18.94 0.68 -9.09
N LYS A 222 20.21 0.32 -9.13
CA LYS A 222 21.25 1.10 -9.80
C LYS A 222 21.50 0.50 -11.17
N ILE A 223 21.24 1.29 -12.21
CA ILE A 223 21.47 0.91 -13.59
C ILE A 223 22.68 1.69 -14.09
N SER A 224 23.67 0.99 -14.61
CA SER A 224 24.86 1.59 -15.20
C SER A 224 25.07 1.10 -16.62
N ARG A 225 25.76 1.92 -17.42
CA ARG A 225 26.11 1.54 -18.80
C ARG A 225 27.08 0.36 -18.79
N GLY A 226 26.71 -0.67 -19.53
CA GLY A 226 27.56 -1.80 -19.88
C GLY A 226 28.56 -1.45 -20.99
N LYS A 227 29.32 -2.46 -21.41
CA LYS A 227 30.46 -2.30 -22.32
C LYS A 227 30.06 -1.80 -23.72
N ASN A 228 28.91 -2.23 -24.21
CA ASN A 228 28.46 -1.98 -25.58
C ASN A 228 27.31 -0.95 -25.62
N PHE A 229 27.10 -0.15 -24.57
CA PHE A 229 26.06 0.87 -24.57
C PHE A 229 26.32 1.94 -25.67
N PRO A 230 25.40 2.15 -26.62
CA PRO A 230 25.66 2.98 -27.80
C PRO A 230 25.44 4.47 -27.51
N LEU A 231 26.49 5.21 -27.15
CA LEU A 231 26.40 6.65 -26.85
C LEU A 231 26.27 7.55 -28.08
N THR A 232 26.69 7.06 -29.24
CA THR A 232 26.64 7.81 -30.50
C THR A 232 25.95 6.98 -31.57
N PHE A 233 25.48 7.67 -32.62
CA PHE A 233 24.81 7.02 -33.75
C PHE A 233 25.74 6.04 -34.49
N GLU A 234 27.04 6.36 -34.57
CA GLU A 234 28.06 5.48 -35.16
C GLU A 234 28.19 4.19 -34.34
N LYS A 235 28.27 4.31 -33.00
CA LYS A 235 28.33 3.15 -32.11
C LYS A 235 27.07 2.30 -32.17
N TYR A 236 25.90 2.93 -32.25
CA TYR A 236 24.64 2.22 -32.49
C TYR A 236 24.67 1.45 -33.82
N SER A 237 25.17 2.06 -34.90
CA SER A 237 25.23 1.45 -36.23
C SER A 237 26.22 0.27 -36.28
N GLU A 238 27.40 0.42 -35.68
CA GLU A 238 28.39 -0.67 -35.51
C GLU A 238 27.79 -1.86 -34.77
N GLU A 239 27.09 -1.57 -33.67
CA GLU A 239 26.49 -2.60 -32.82
C GLU A 239 25.30 -3.29 -33.51
N LYS A 240 24.48 -2.54 -34.25
CA LYS A 240 23.40 -3.08 -35.08
C LYS A 240 23.93 -4.06 -36.13
N ALA A 241 25.06 -3.75 -36.77
CA ALA A 241 25.72 -4.65 -37.70
C ALA A 241 26.25 -5.92 -37.00
N ARG A 242 26.90 -5.78 -35.84
CA ARG A 242 27.39 -6.92 -35.02
C ARG A 242 26.26 -7.88 -34.64
N ILE A 243 25.10 -7.35 -34.24
CA ILE A 243 23.92 -8.15 -33.86
C ILE A 243 23.31 -8.84 -35.10
N ALA A 244 23.27 -8.15 -36.24
CA ALA A 244 22.77 -8.72 -37.49
C ALA A 244 23.62 -9.92 -37.95
N GLU A 245 24.95 -9.85 -37.82
CA GLU A 245 25.86 -10.98 -38.08
C GLU A 245 25.58 -12.18 -37.18
N LYS A 246 25.26 -11.92 -35.91
CA LYS A 246 24.88 -12.95 -34.92
C LYS A 246 23.47 -13.49 -35.10
N LYS A 247 22.64 -12.86 -35.95
CA LYS A 247 21.21 -13.20 -36.17
C LYS A 247 20.40 -13.27 -34.87
N SER A 248 20.72 -12.42 -33.89
CA SER A 248 20.02 -12.39 -32.60
C SER A 248 18.84 -11.41 -32.64
N ILE A 249 17.61 -11.94 -32.62
CA ILE A 249 16.38 -11.14 -32.58
C ILE A 249 16.30 -10.37 -31.26
N SER A 250 16.52 -11.03 -30.12
CA SER A 250 16.47 -10.40 -28.80
C SER A 250 17.51 -9.29 -28.65
N GLY A 251 18.71 -9.49 -29.21
CA GLY A 251 19.74 -8.46 -29.26
C GLY A 251 19.28 -7.22 -30.05
N HIS A 252 18.58 -7.44 -31.18
CA HIS A 252 18.07 -6.33 -31.98
C HIS A 252 17.01 -5.54 -31.22
N MET A 253 16.05 -6.22 -30.60
CA MET A 253 15.00 -5.57 -29.84
C MET A 253 15.54 -4.83 -28.61
N MET A 254 16.54 -5.40 -27.92
CA MET A 254 17.24 -4.72 -26.83
C MET A 254 17.97 -3.46 -27.29
N LEU A 255 18.68 -3.52 -28.42
CA LEU A 255 19.38 -2.35 -28.96
C LEU A 255 18.41 -1.21 -29.33
N GLU A 256 17.26 -1.55 -29.92
CA GLU A 256 16.23 -0.55 -30.26
C GLU A 256 15.59 0.05 -28.99
N SER A 257 15.23 -0.79 -28.00
CA SER A 257 14.67 -0.34 -26.71
C SER A 257 15.62 0.65 -26.00
N ILE A 258 16.92 0.35 -25.99
CA ILE A 258 17.95 1.25 -25.46
C ILE A 258 18.06 2.55 -26.25
N ALA A 259 18.02 2.48 -27.59
CA ALA A 259 18.09 3.66 -28.45
C ALA A 259 16.90 4.61 -28.21
N ASP A 260 15.72 4.05 -27.99
CA ASP A 260 14.51 4.78 -27.62
C ASP A 260 14.55 5.28 -26.16
N GLY A 261 15.48 4.76 -25.35
CA GLY A 261 15.75 5.19 -23.99
C GLY A 261 14.81 4.59 -22.95
N HIS A 262 14.34 3.36 -23.18
CA HIS A 262 13.58 2.56 -22.24
C HIS A 262 14.16 1.15 -22.09
N VAL A 263 13.74 0.45 -21.04
CA VAL A 263 13.91 -1.00 -20.86
C VAL A 263 12.71 -1.53 -20.08
N CYS A 264 12.39 -2.80 -20.30
CA CYS A 264 11.27 -3.47 -19.69
C CYS A 264 11.74 -4.35 -18.52
N PHE A 265 11.02 -4.30 -17.40
CA PHE A 265 11.25 -5.16 -16.23
C PHE A 265 10.06 -6.10 -16.08
N GLU A 266 10.32 -7.40 -16.17
CA GLU A 266 9.34 -8.47 -16.02
C GLU A 266 9.47 -9.15 -14.66
N TYR A 267 8.34 -9.33 -13.98
CA TYR A 267 8.28 -9.82 -12.60
C TYR A 267 7.71 -11.23 -12.58
N TYR A 268 8.48 -12.15 -12.01
CA TYR A 268 8.15 -13.57 -11.98
C TYR A 268 7.99 -14.05 -10.54
N ASP A 269 6.97 -14.88 -10.31
CA ASP A 269 6.74 -15.52 -9.01
C ASP A 269 7.62 -16.77 -8.81
N ASN A 270 7.40 -17.50 -7.71
CA ASN A 270 8.12 -18.72 -7.39
C ASN A 270 7.90 -19.86 -8.41
N GLU A 271 6.81 -19.83 -9.17
CA GLU A 271 6.46 -20.80 -10.21
C GLU A 271 6.96 -20.35 -11.60
N LYS A 272 7.75 -19.27 -11.66
CA LYS A 272 8.21 -18.62 -12.90
C LYS A 272 7.07 -18.10 -13.78
N LYS A 273 5.94 -17.76 -13.17
CA LYS A 273 4.83 -17.12 -13.88
C LYS A 273 5.02 -15.61 -13.87
N LEU A 274 4.97 -15.01 -15.06
CA LEU A 274 4.93 -13.57 -15.23
C LEU A 274 3.64 -13.01 -14.63
N PHE A 275 3.73 -12.04 -13.73
CA PHE A 275 2.56 -11.40 -13.12
C PHE A 275 2.55 -9.87 -13.25
N PHE A 276 3.69 -9.25 -13.52
CA PHE A 276 3.78 -7.81 -13.70
C PHE A 276 4.89 -7.41 -14.65
N THR A 277 4.71 -6.28 -15.34
CA THR A 277 5.67 -5.72 -16.28
C THR A 277 5.73 -4.20 -16.08
N ALA A 278 6.93 -3.64 -16.05
CA ALA A 278 7.14 -2.20 -15.91
C ALA A 278 8.15 -1.69 -16.94
N GLU A 279 7.76 -0.67 -17.71
CA GLU A 279 8.67 0.03 -18.62
C GLU A 279 9.38 1.16 -17.86
N ILE A 280 10.71 1.15 -17.90
CA ILE A 280 11.53 2.14 -17.20
C ILE A 280 12.33 2.97 -18.19
N ARG A 281 12.19 4.29 -18.06
CA ARG A 281 12.94 5.25 -18.85
C ARG A 281 14.41 5.32 -18.39
N ILE A 282 15.33 5.02 -19.30
CA ILE A 282 16.78 5.04 -19.08
C ILE A 282 17.51 6.11 -19.91
N LYS A 283 16.79 7.02 -20.56
CA LYS A 283 17.37 8.09 -21.40
C LYS A 283 18.49 8.90 -20.71
N THR A 284 18.44 9.04 -19.39
CA THR A 284 19.48 9.73 -18.62
C THR A 284 20.85 9.01 -18.65
N LEU A 285 20.91 7.72 -19.02
CA LEU A 285 22.18 7.00 -19.23
C LEU A 285 22.98 7.51 -20.45
N PHE A 286 22.34 8.19 -21.40
CA PHE A 286 23.08 8.84 -22.49
C PHE A 286 23.94 10.00 -21.97
N GLU A 287 23.52 10.62 -20.87
CA GLU A 287 24.21 11.74 -20.23
C GLU A 287 25.09 11.31 -19.05
N LYS A 288 24.68 10.27 -18.32
CA LYS A 288 25.32 9.79 -17.08
C LYS A 288 25.76 8.34 -17.18
N GLN A 289 26.83 7.98 -16.47
CA GLN A 289 27.29 6.59 -16.42
C GLN A 289 26.33 5.66 -15.65
N GLU A 290 25.65 6.20 -14.64
CA GLU A 290 24.78 5.46 -13.73
C GLU A 290 23.55 6.31 -13.38
N ILE A 291 22.42 5.63 -13.21
CA ILE A 291 21.17 6.19 -12.69
C ILE A 291 20.62 5.29 -11.59
N THR A 292 19.86 5.90 -10.68
CA THR A 292 19.12 5.18 -9.65
C THR A 292 17.64 5.28 -9.96
N ILE A 293 16.96 4.14 -10.00
CA ILE A 293 15.53 4.04 -10.19
C ILE A 293 14.91 3.31 -9.01
N SER A 294 13.62 3.51 -8.79
CA SER A 294 12.84 2.74 -7.82
C SER A 294 11.74 2.02 -8.55
N ILE A 295 11.66 0.71 -8.35
CA ILE A 295 10.65 -0.13 -8.96
C ILE A 295 9.67 -0.65 -7.90
N PRO A 296 8.37 -0.75 -8.21
CA PRO A 296 7.37 -1.17 -7.24
C PRO A 296 7.46 -2.67 -6.94
N ILE A 297 7.33 -3.01 -5.66
CA ILE A 297 7.22 -4.39 -5.18
C ILE A 297 5.86 -4.52 -4.49
N ASN A 298 4.99 -5.35 -5.08
CA ASN A 298 3.70 -5.65 -4.48
C ASN A 298 3.91 -6.62 -3.29
N ARG A 299 3.55 -6.21 -2.08
CA ARG A 299 3.66 -7.07 -0.89
C ARG A 299 2.75 -8.30 -0.93
N ALA A 300 1.65 -8.24 -1.70
CA ALA A 300 0.79 -9.41 -1.90
C ALA A 300 1.41 -10.43 -2.86
N GLU A 301 2.28 -9.99 -3.78
CA GLU A 301 2.90 -10.79 -4.82
C GLU A 301 4.38 -10.39 -4.96
N ILE A 302 5.20 -10.90 -4.04
CA ILE A 302 6.63 -10.59 -4.00
C ILE A 302 7.31 -11.33 -5.16
N PRO A 303 8.00 -10.62 -6.09
CA PRO A 303 8.69 -11.28 -7.19
C PRO A 303 9.84 -12.12 -6.66
N LYS A 304 9.99 -13.34 -7.17
CA LYS A 304 11.16 -14.16 -6.91
C LYS A 304 12.33 -13.79 -7.81
N SER A 305 12.02 -13.41 -9.05
CA SER A 305 12.99 -12.90 -10.00
C SER A 305 12.42 -11.77 -10.82
N ILE A 306 13.28 -10.80 -11.14
CA ILE A 306 12.99 -9.70 -12.04
C ILE A 306 13.93 -9.82 -13.23
N LYS A 307 13.36 -9.97 -14.42
CA LYS A 307 14.11 -10.08 -15.66
C LYS A 307 14.11 -8.74 -16.38
N VAL A 308 15.27 -8.31 -16.85
CA VAL A 308 15.41 -7.09 -17.65
C VAL A 308 15.37 -7.47 -19.13
N THR A 309 14.42 -6.90 -19.86
CA THR A 309 14.13 -7.18 -21.27
C THR A 309 13.86 -5.87 -22.02
N TYR A 310 13.52 -5.99 -23.30
CA TYR A 310 13.26 -4.89 -24.23
C TYR A 310 11.82 -4.42 -24.21
#